data_AF-A0A528V4W8-F1
#
_entry.id   AF-A0A528V4W8-F1
#
_cell.length_a   1.000
_cell.length_b   1.000
_cell.length_c   1.000
_cell.angle_alpha   90.00
_cell.angle_beta   90.00
_cell.angle_gamma   90.00
#
_symmetry.space_group_name_H-M   'P 1'
#
loop_
_entity.id
_entity.type
_entity.pdbx_description
1 polymer ?
#
loop_
_entity_poly.entity_id
_entity_poly.type
_entity_poly.pdbx_seq_one_letter_code
_entity_poly.pdbx_strand_id
1 'polypeptide(L)' 'MNGPQAHWLEGGSRLHLNHGPIDLIIEAFGEADECRAAYGQAVARFQTILQELVDELPE' A
#
# COMPACT_ATOMS: atom_id res chain seq x y z
N MET A 1 -8.28 1.99 16.26
CA MET A 1 -7.69 1.11 15.24
C MET A 1 -6.46 1.80 14.70
N ASN A 2 -5.34 1.10 14.52
CA ASN A 2 -4.15 1.69 13.91
C ASN A 2 -4.49 2.05 12.46
N GLY A 3 -4.17 3.27 12.04
CA GLY A 3 -4.32 3.69 10.66
C GLY A 3 -3.41 2.90 9.71
N PRO A 4 -3.54 3.13 8.39
CA PRO A 4 -2.69 2.52 7.38
C PRO A 4 -1.21 2.84 7.61
N GLN A 5 -0.35 1.83 7.49
CA GLN A 5 1.09 1.93 7.70
C GLN A 5 1.85 1.47 6.46
N ALA A 6 3.06 2.02 6.30
CA ALA A 6 3.96 1.70 5.21
C ALA A 6 5.38 1.49 5.75
N HIS A 7 6.00 0.37 5.40
CA HIS A 7 7.39 0.11 5.76
C HIS A 7 8.10 -0.74 4.69
N TRP A 8 9.41 -0.59 4.60
CA TRP A 8 10.23 -1.41 3.70
C TRP A 8 10.55 -2.75 4.35
N LEU A 9 10.49 -3.82 3.57
CA LEU A 9 10.94 -5.14 3.99
C LEU A 9 12.48 -5.25 3.95
N GLU A 10 13.03 -6.25 4.62
CA GLU A 10 14.46 -6.55 4.57
C GLU A 10 14.93 -6.71 3.11
N GLY A 11 16.02 -6.03 2.77
CA GLY A 11 16.52 -5.92 1.39
C GLY A 11 16.07 -4.66 0.64
N GLY A 12 15.10 -3.90 1.15
CA GLY A 12 14.77 -2.54 0.68
C GLY A 12 14.11 -2.44 -0.69
N SER A 13 13.89 -3.55 -1.40
CA SER A 13 13.24 -3.55 -2.73
C SER A 13 11.72 -3.66 -2.65
N ARG A 14 11.16 -4.14 -1.53
CA ARG A 14 9.73 -4.42 -1.37
C ARG A 14 9.11 -3.54 -0.30
N LEU A 15 8.02 -2.87 -0.68
CA LEU A 15 7.20 -2.06 0.20
C LEU A 15 6.09 -2.93 0.78
N HIS A 16 5.92 -2.94 2.10
CA HIS A 16 4.79 -3.54 2.79
C HIS A 16 3.85 -2.44 3.28
N LEU A 17 2.58 -2.55 2.89
CA LEU A 17 1.48 -1.72 3.36
C LEU A 17 0.52 -2.56 4.18
N ASN A 18 0.11 -2.08 5.36
CA ASN A 18 -0.82 -2.81 6.23
C ASN A 18 -1.89 -1.88 6.83
N HIS A 19 -3.14 -2.34 6.86
CA HIS A 19 -4.24 -1.64 7.52
C HIS A 19 -5.30 -2.64 8.00
N GLY A 20 -5.39 -2.86 9.31
CA GLY A 20 -6.32 -3.85 9.85
C GLY A 20 -6.07 -5.25 9.26
N PRO A 21 -7.06 -5.87 8.57
CA PRO A 21 -6.92 -7.21 8.01
C PRO A 21 -6.27 -7.24 6.60
N ILE A 22 -5.98 -6.09 6.00
CA ILE A 22 -5.42 -6.04 4.64
C ILE A 22 -3.92 -5.75 4.66
N ASP A 23 -3.20 -6.45 3.78
CA ASP A 23 -1.77 -6.35 3.58
C ASP A 23 -1.44 -6.35 2.08
N LEU A 24 -0.48 -5.53 1.67
CA LEU A 24 0.09 -5.55 0.31
C LEU A 24 1.61 -5.58 0.40
N ILE A 25 2.24 -6.47 -0.37
CA ILE A 25 3.68 -6.49 -0.62
C ILE A 25 3.89 -6.07 -2.08
N ILE A 26 4.55 -4.95 -2.28
CA ILE A 26 4.68 -4.30 -3.59
C ILE A 26 6.15 -4.23 -3.99
N GLU A 27 6.45 -4.61 -5.23
CA GLU A 27 7.74 -4.41 -5.88
C GLU A 27 7.49 -3.76 -7.24
N ALA A 28 8.14 -2.63 -7.50
CA ALA A 28 8.07 -1.91 -8.77
C ALA A 28 9.37 -2.13 -9.57
N PHE A 29 9.22 -2.29 -10.88
CA PHE A 29 10.33 -2.51 -11.82
C PHE A 29 10.27 -1.45 -12.92
N GLY A 30 11.41 -0.87 -13.28
CA GLY A 30 11.51 0.17 -14.31
C GLY A 30 12.47 1.29 -13.92
N GLU A 31 12.27 2.46 -14.54
CA GLU A 31 13.07 3.64 -14.24
C GLU A 31 12.92 4.08 -12.79
N ALA A 32 14.02 4.52 -12.18
CA ALA A 32 14.08 4.76 -10.74
C ALA A 32 13.07 5.83 -10.27
N ASP A 33 12.79 6.84 -11.10
CA ASP A 33 11.80 7.88 -10.79
C ASP A 33 10.37 7.36 -10.89
N GLU A 34 10.07 6.51 -11.88
CA GLU A 34 8.77 5.86 -12.02
C GLU A 34 8.51 4.89 -10.86
N CYS A 35 9.52 4.12 -10.44
CA CYS A 35 9.41 3.25 -9.26
C CYS A 35 9.10 4.07 -8.00
N ARG A 36 9.81 5.19 -7.77
CA ARG A 36 9.53 6.09 -6.64
C ARG A 36 8.10 6.65 -6.70
N ALA A 37 7.65 7.08 -7.87
CA ALA A 37 6.30 7.58 -8.07
C ALA A 37 5.25 6.50 -7.77
N ALA A 38 5.45 5.28 -8.27
CA ALA A 38 4.56 4.15 -8.05
C ALA A 38 4.40 3.81 -6.56
N TYR A 39 5.50 3.79 -5.80
CA TYR A 39 5.43 3.58 -4.34
C TYR A 39 4.67 4.69 -3.63
N GLY A 40 4.90 5.96 -4.00
CA GLY A 40 4.15 7.09 -3.44
C GLY A 40 2.65 7.01 -3.73
N GLN A 41 2.28 6.63 -4.97
CA GLN A 41 0.89 6.42 -5.36
C GLN A 41 0.24 5.26 -4.61
N ALA A 42 0.97 4.15 -4.43
CA ALA A 42 0.49 3.01 -3.65
C ALA A 42 0.20 3.40 -2.19
N VAL A 43 1.11 4.12 -1.53
CA VAL A 43 0.91 4.64 -0.18
C VAL A 43 -0.30 5.56 -0.10
N ALA A 44 -0.44 6.48 -1.06
CA ALA A 44 -1.55 7.44 -1.10
C ALA A 44 -2.90 6.73 -1.29
N ARG A 45 -2.99 5.77 -2.23
CA ARG A 45 -4.23 5.00 -2.47
C ARG A 45 -4.60 4.14 -1.27
N PHE A 46 -3.61 3.56 -0.60
CA PHE A 46 -3.83 2.69 0.54
C PHE A 46 -4.39 3.41 1.77
N GLN A 47 -4.30 4.75 1.81
CA GLN A 47 -4.90 5.53 2.88
C GLN A 47 -6.43 5.38 2.98
N THR A 48 -7.11 5.12 1.85
CA THR A 48 -8.58 5.16 1.78
C THR A 48 -9.22 3.83 1.40
N ILE A 49 -8.47 2.93 0.75
CA ILE A 49 -9.04 1.76 0.08
C ILE A 49 -9.79 0.79 1.00
N LEU A 50 -9.36 0.61 2.25
CA LEU A 50 -10.07 -0.32 3.17
C LEU A 50 -11.50 0.14 3.44
N GLN A 51 -11.70 1.44 3.67
CA GLN A 51 -13.03 1.97 3.95
C GLN A 51 -13.93 1.83 2.72
N GLU A 52 -13.41 2.18 1.54
CA GLU A 52 -14.15 2.04 0.28
C GLU A 52 -14.55 0.58 0.02
N LEU A 53 -13.66 -0.39 0.27
CA LEU A 53 -13.97 -1.82 0.12
C LEU A 53 -15.04 -2.31 1.09
N VAL A 54 -15.06 -1.78 2.32
CA VAL A 54 -16.10 -2.11 3.31
C VAL A 54 -17.44 -1.51 2.88
N ASP A 55 -17.44 -0.29 2.36
CA ASP A 55 -18.64 0.40 1.90
C ASP A 55 -19.27 -0.29 0.66
N GLU A 56 -18.50 -1.08 -0.09
CA GLU A 56 -18.98 -1.90 -1.22
C GLU A 56 -19.65 -3.22 -0.81
N LEU A 57 -19.57 -3.63 0.46
CA LEU A 57 -20.14 -4.90 0.92
C LEU A 57 -21.67 -4.81 1.07
N PRO A 58 -22.43 -5.83 0.62
CA PRO A 58 -23.86 -5.91 0.88
C PRO A 58 -24.15 -6.15 2.37
N GLU A 59 -25.35 -5.75 2.81
CA GLU A 59 -25.86 -6.00 4.18
C GLU A 59 -26.12 -7.49 4.47
#